data_AF-A0A4Q4CKG4-F1
#
_entry.id   AF-A0A4Q4CKG4-F1
#
_cell.length_a   1.000
_cell.length_b   1.000
_cell.length_c   1.000
_cell.angle_alpha   90.00
_cell.angle_beta   90.00
_cell.angle_gamma   90.00
#
_symmetry.space_group_name_H-M   'P 1'
#
loop_
_entity.id
_entity.type
_entity.pdbx_description
1 polymer ?
#
loop_
_entity_poly.entity_id
_entity_poly.type
_entity_poly.pdbx_seq_one_letter_code
_entity_poly.pdbx_strand_id
1 'polypeptide(L)'
;ESMDDDVRRRWMPGKSSVPLDEYRAAWREAVRVFGHNQVSTYLLVGLGEDPDEMVEAAQELVDMGVYPFVVPFRPLAGTLATDVDHVPPPPAEVLQDVTRRVAHALMEAGMHGSDQAAGCAACGACSVLQSEGA
;
A
#
# COMPACT_ATOMS: atom_id res chain seq x y z
N GLU A 1 -2.37 2.27 -4.81
CA GLU A 1 -3.56 1.46 -4.43
C GLU A 1 -3.30 -0.01 -4.68
N SER A 2 -2.99 -0.41 -5.93
CA SER A 2 -2.52 -1.76 -6.26
C SER A 2 -1.33 -1.66 -7.22
N MET A 3 -0.42 -2.63 -7.15
CA MET A 3 0.69 -2.81 -8.10
C MET A 3 0.41 -3.94 -9.12
N ASP A 4 -0.80 -4.49 -9.11
CA ASP A 4 -1.29 -5.46 -10.09
C ASP A 4 -2.06 -4.71 -11.19
N ASP A 5 -1.64 -4.88 -12.44
CA ASP A 5 -2.23 -4.19 -13.60
C ASP A 5 -3.66 -4.65 -13.94
N ASP A 6 -4.03 -5.90 -13.67
CA ASP A 6 -5.39 -6.41 -13.84
C ASP A 6 -6.32 -5.82 -12.78
N VAL A 7 -5.87 -5.77 -11.52
CA VAL A 7 -6.60 -5.11 -10.44
C VAL A 7 -6.75 -3.62 -10.73
N ARG A 8 -5.70 -2.94 -11.17
CA ARG A 8 -5.76 -1.52 -11.56
C ARG A 8 -6.76 -1.29 -12.69
N ARG A 9 -6.77 -2.12 -13.74
CA ARG A 9 -7.74 -2.02 -14.85
C ARG A 9 -9.18 -2.14 -14.38
N ARG A 10 -9.44 -3.08 -13.45
CA ARG A 10 -10.78 -3.32 -12.90
C ARG A 10 -11.25 -2.16 -12.00
N TRP A 11 -10.41 -1.74 -11.06
CA TRP A 11 -10.81 -0.87 -9.96
C TRP A 11 -10.56 0.61 -10.20
N MET A 12 -9.60 0.94 -11.07
CA MET A 12 -9.10 2.29 -11.25
C MET A 12 -8.98 2.64 -12.73
N PRO A 13 -10.07 2.58 -13.53
CA PRO A 13 -10.02 2.66 -15.00
C PRO A 13 -9.34 3.94 -15.54
N GLY A 14 -9.41 5.06 -14.80
CA GLY A 14 -8.65 6.26 -15.14
C GLY A 14 -7.15 6.11 -14.85
N LYS A 15 -6.79 5.77 -13.61
CA LYS A 15 -5.38 5.66 -13.18
C LYS A 15 -4.64 4.49 -13.82
N SER A 16 -5.35 3.43 -14.22
CA SER A 16 -4.75 2.27 -14.90
C SER A 16 -4.26 2.58 -16.30
N SER A 17 -4.70 3.69 -16.91
CA SER A 17 -4.14 4.17 -18.18
C SER A 17 -2.70 4.68 -18.05
N VAL A 18 -2.25 5.02 -16.84
CA VAL A 18 -0.87 5.43 -16.55
C VAL A 18 -0.03 4.19 -16.24
N PRO A 19 1.08 3.91 -16.93
CA PRO A 19 1.93 2.75 -16.63
C PRO A 19 2.56 2.81 -15.23
N LEU A 20 2.79 1.65 -14.59
CA LEU A 20 3.47 1.59 -13.28
C LEU A 20 4.88 2.20 -13.31
N ASP A 21 5.56 2.17 -14.45
CA ASP A 21 6.88 2.77 -14.58
C ASP A 21 6.87 4.30 -14.42
N GLU A 22 5.77 4.97 -14.75
CA GLU A 22 5.59 6.40 -14.46
C GLU A 22 5.44 6.64 -12.95
N TYR A 23 4.71 5.77 -12.25
CA TYR A 23 4.63 5.82 -10.78
C TYR A 23 6.00 5.61 -10.13
N ARG A 24 6.75 4.60 -10.60
CA ARG A 24 8.13 4.34 -10.13
C ARG A 24 9.06 5.52 -10.38
N ALA A 25 8.96 6.18 -11.54
CA ALA A 25 9.73 7.38 -11.84
C ALA A 25 9.36 8.54 -10.91
N ALA A 26 8.06 8.77 -10.68
CA ALA A 26 7.57 9.80 -9.78
C ALA A 26 8.01 9.55 -8.32
N TRP A 27 7.98 8.30 -7.86
CA TRP A 27 8.45 7.93 -6.52
C TRP A 27 9.94 8.12 -6.34
N ARG A 28 10.78 7.69 -7.29
CA ARG A 28 12.23 7.95 -7.24
C ARG A 28 12.53 9.44 -7.16
N GLU A 29 11.82 10.25 -7.94
CA GLU A 29 11.98 11.70 -7.92
C GLU A 29 11.51 12.31 -6.59
N ALA A 30 10.37 11.85 -6.06
CA ALA A 30 9.89 12.28 -4.75
C ALA A 30 10.88 11.95 -3.64
N VAL A 31 11.45 10.73 -3.62
CA VAL A 31 12.46 10.34 -2.63
C VAL A 31 13.73 11.18 -2.78
N ARG A 32 14.15 11.51 -4.02
CA ARG A 32 15.27 12.43 -4.28
C ARG A 32 15.04 13.82 -3.68
N VAL A 33 13.79 14.31 -3.67
CA VAL A 33 13.42 15.64 -3.18
C VAL A 33 13.17 15.66 -1.67
N PHE A 34 12.39 14.72 -1.16
CA PHE A 34 11.90 14.70 0.23
C PHE A 34 12.78 13.85 1.17
N GLY A 35 13.53 12.91 0.63
CA GLY A 35 14.39 12.00 1.37
C GLY A 35 13.79 10.62 1.60
N HIS A 36 14.67 9.70 2.02
CA HIS A 36 14.32 8.33 2.39
C HIS A 36 13.29 8.32 3.53
N ASN A 37 12.27 7.47 3.41
CA ASN A 37 11.17 7.36 4.37
C ASN A 37 10.35 8.65 4.57
N GLN A 38 10.42 9.61 3.63
CA GLN A 38 9.58 10.82 3.65
C GLN A 38 8.55 10.85 2.51
N VAL A 39 8.42 9.73 1.79
CA VAL A 39 7.41 9.51 0.76
C VAL A 39 6.64 8.26 1.14
N SER A 40 5.32 8.34 1.17
CA SER A 40 4.45 7.18 1.41
C SER A 40 3.49 6.97 0.25
N THR A 41 3.09 5.72 0.05
CA THR A 41 2.07 5.33 -0.93
C THR A 41 1.13 4.30 -0.31
N TYR A 42 -0.10 4.25 -0.79
CA TYR A 42 -1.11 3.33 -0.29
C TYR A 42 -1.12 2.02 -1.06
N LEU A 43 -1.13 0.89 -0.34
CA LEU A 43 -1.46 -0.44 -0.87
C LEU A 43 -2.73 -0.95 -0.18
N LEU A 44 -3.74 -1.29 -0.97
CA LEU A 44 -5.04 -1.77 -0.49
C LEU A 44 -5.08 -3.29 -0.54
N VAL A 45 -5.26 -3.95 0.60
CA VAL A 45 -5.45 -5.41 0.68
C VAL A 45 -6.92 -5.73 0.40
N GLY A 46 -7.19 -6.60 -0.57
CA GLY A 46 -8.52 -7.18 -0.79
C GLY A 46 -9.30 -6.61 -1.97
N LEU A 47 -8.64 -6.02 -2.96
CA LEU A 47 -9.25 -5.70 -4.25
C LEU A 47 -9.16 -6.88 -5.24
N GLY A 48 -8.46 -7.94 -4.87
CA GLY A 48 -8.26 -9.15 -5.68
C GLY A 48 -6.80 -9.38 -6.08
N GLU A 49 -5.87 -8.65 -5.46
CA GLU A 49 -4.43 -8.88 -5.59
C GLU A 49 -4.02 -10.24 -5.04
N ASP A 50 -2.97 -10.81 -5.61
CA ASP A 50 -2.24 -11.89 -4.97
C ASP A 50 -1.44 -11.36 -3.75
N PRO A 51 -1.58 -11.94 -2.55
CA PRO A 51 -0.87 -11.49 -1.36
C PRO A 51 0.66 -11.55 -1.46
N ASP A 52 1.21 -12.54 -2.17
CA ASP A 52 2.65 -12.68 -2.33
C ASP A 52 3.20 -11.59 -3.27
N GLU A 53 2.55 -11.37 -4.41
CA GLU A 53 2.91 -10.28 -5.33
C GLU A 53 2.80 -8.90 -4.66
N MET A 54 1.79 -8.70 -3.79
CA MET A 54 1.66 -7.47 -3.01
C MET A 54 2.83 -7.24 -2.06
N VAL A 55 3.32 -8.29 -1.39
CA VAL A 55 4.47 -8.19 -0.49
C VAL A 55 5.75 -7.93 -1.28
N GLU A 56 5.95 -8.57 -2.42
CA GLU A 56 7.08 -8.29 -3.32
C GLU A 56 7.07 -6.83 -3.81
N ALA A 57 5.90 -6.34 -4.20
CA ALA A 57 5.70 -4.95 -4.59
C ALA A 57 5.98 -3.97 -3.43
N ALA A 58 5.57 -4.32 -2.21
CA ALA A 58 5.90 -3.53 -1.02
C ALA A 58 7.42 -3.51 -0.75
N GLN A 59 8.11 -4.64 -0.91
CA GLN A 59 9.57 -4.68 -0.81
C GLN A 59 10.25 -3.78 -1.86
N GLU A 60 9.77 -3.79 -3.11
CA GLU A 60 10.27 -2.89 -4.17
C GLU A 60 10.18 -1.41 -3.74
N LEU A 61 9.07 -1.02 -3.10
CA LEU A 61 8.86 0.34 -2.60
C LEU A 61 9.80 0.68 -1.45
N VAL A 62 9.97 -0.24 -0.50
CA VAL A 62 10.89 -0.10 0.64
C VAL A 62 12.32 0.10 0.13
N ASP A 63 12.77 -0.71 -0.83
CA ASP A 63 14.11 -0.61 -1.43
C ASP A 63 14.32 0.74 -2.13
N MET A 64 13.24 1.36 -2.64
CA MET A 64 13.26 2.70 -3.24
C MET A 64 13.26 3.84 -2.20
N GLY A 65 13.04 3.53 -0.92
CA GLY A 65 12.88 4.50 0.17
C GLY A 65 11.47 5.08 0.30
N VAL A 66 10.48 4.45 -0.34
CA VAL A 66 9.06 4.78 -0.24
C VAL A 66 8.41 3.89 0.80
N TYR A 67 7.65 4.46 1.74
CA TYR A 67 6.94 3.69 2.76
C TYR A 67 5.61 3.14 2.19
N PRO A 68 5.45 1.81 2.01
CA PRO A 68 4.18 1.20 1.63
C PRO A 68 3.21 1.19 2.81
N PHE A 69 2.25 2.12 2.82
CA PHE A 69 1.20 2.17 3.82
C PHE A 69 0.08 1.18 3.45
N VAL A 70 0.18 -0.02 4.03
CA VAL A 70 -0.75 -1.13 3.81
C VAL A 70 -2.01 -0.95 4.63
N VAL A 71 -3.17 -0.98 3.97
CA VAL A 71 -4.48 -0.83 4.60
C VAL A 71 -5.51 -1.79 3.97
N PRO A 72 -6.52 -2.27 4.71
CA PRO A 72 -7.54 -3.13 4.12
C PRO A 72 -8.52 -2.34 3.26
N PHE A 73 -9.03 -2.96 2.21
CA PHE A 73 -10.26 -2.52 1.56
C PHE A 73 -11.40 -2.53 2.58
N ARG A 74 -12.12 -1.40 2.67
CA ARG A 74 -13.28 -1.23 3.53
C ARG A 74 -14.50 -0.94 2.67
N PRO A 75 -15.49 -1.83 2.61
CA PRO A 75 -16.73 -1.56 1.87
C PRO A 75 -17.41 -0.30 2.41
N LEU A 76 -17.69 0.65 1.52
CA LEU A 76 -18.40 1.88 1.83
C LEU A 76 -19.76 1.87 1.15
N ALA A 77 -20.82 2.15 1.92
CA ALA A 77 -22.17 2.26 1.40
C ALA A 77 -22.26 3.35 0.32
N GLY A 78 -23.02 3.09 -0.76
CA GLY A 78 -23.17 4.02 -1.87
C GLY A 78 -22.09 3.90 -2.96
N THR A 79 -21.15 2.97 -2.83
CA THR A 79 -20.15 2.67 -3.86
C THR A 79 -20.58 1.48 -4.71
N LEU A 80 -20.20 1.44 -5.99
CA LEU A 80 -20.47 0.29 -6.86
C LEU A 80 -19.86 -1.01 -6.30
N ALA A 81 -18.69 -0.91 -5.69
CA ALA A 81 -18.00 -2.02 -5.03
C ALA A 81 -18.87 -2.72 -3.99
N THR A 82 -19.61 -1.93 -3.19
CA THR A 82 -20.47 -2.45 -2.11
C THR A 82 -21.86 -2.79 -2.63
N ASP A 83 -22.50 -1.86 -3.36
CA ASP A 83 -23.94 -1.93 -3.63
C ASP A 83 -24.27 -2.75 -4.89
N VAL A 84 -23.30 -2.94 -5.80
CA VAL A 84 -23.47 -3.70 -7.04
C VAL A 84 -22.64 -4.98 -7.01
N ASP A 85 -21.34 -4.85 -6.75
CA ASP A 85 -20.40 -5.98 -6.79
C ASP A 85 -20.36 -6.78 -5.48
N HIS A 86 -20.91 -6.22 -4.39
CA HIS A 86 -20.99 -6.86 -3.06
C HIS A 86 -19.62 -7.36 -2.54
N VAL A 87 -18.55 -6.60 -2.80
CA VAL A 87 -17.19 -6.98 -2.42
C VAL A 87 -17.03 -6.89 -0.90
N PRO A 88 -16.65 -7.98 -0.21
CA PRO A 88 -16.42 -7.98 1.24
C PRO A 88 -15.07 -7.33 1.60
N PRO A 89 -14.81 -7.00 2.88
CA PRO A 89 -13.44 -6.73 3.32
C PRO A 89 -12.55 -7.97 3.14
N PRO A 90 -11.21 -7.83 3.09
CA PRO A 90 -10.32 -8.99 3.03
C PRO A 90 -10.48 -9.88 4.28
N PRO A 91 -10.24 -11.20 4.16
CA PRO A 91 -10.14 -12.07 5.32
C PRO A 91 -9.06 -11.56 6.29
N ALA A 92 -9.32 -11.70 7.59
CA ALA A 92 -8.44 -11.13 8.62
C ALA A 92 -7.05 -11.77 8.59
N GLU A 93 -6.98 -13.07 8.30
CA GLU A 93 -5.75 -13.84 8.16
C GLU A 93 -4.86 -13.32 7.03
N VAL A 94 -5.45 -12.91 5.90
CA VAL A 94 -4.69 -12.35 4.76
C VAL A 94 -4.15 -10.97 5.13
N LEU A 95 -4.97 -10.11 5.73
CA LEU A 95 -4.52 -8.79 6.17
C LEU A 95 -3.38 -8.87 7.18
N GLN A 96 -3.50 -9.78 8.16
CA GLN A 96 -2.46 -10.00 9.17
C GLN A 96 -1.17 -10.52 8.55
N ASP A 97 -1.25 -11.50 7.64
CA ASP A 97 -0.06 -12.05 6.99
C ASP A 97 0.69 -11.01 6.16
N VAL A 98 -0.01 -10.32 5.27
CA VAL A 98 0.57 -9.26 4.42
C VAL A 98 1.17 -8.17 5.30
N THR A 99 0.44 -7.68 6.30
CA THR A 99 0.93 -6.58 7.14
C THR A 99 2.19 -6.97 7.91
N ARG A 100 2.24 -8.16 8.48
CA ARG A 100 3.41 -8.67 9.21
C ARG A 100 4.64 -8.80 8.30
N ARG A 101 4.46 -9.30 7.07
CA ARG A 101 5.56 -9.45 6.10
C ARG A 101 6.09 -8.08 5.65
N VAL A 102 5.20 -7.12 5.38
CA VAL A 102 5.59 -5.75 5.02
C VAL A 102 6.24 -5.02 6.21
N ALA A 103 5.74 -5.23 7.43
CA ALA A 103 6.37 -4.68 8.64
C ALA A 103 7.81 -5.18 8.81
N HIS A 104 8.05 -6.47 8.54
CA HIS A 104 9.40 -7.03 8.58
C HIS A 104 10.36 -6.32 7.61
N ALA A 105 9.94 -6.16 6.35
CA ALA A 105 10.72 -5.42 5.34
C ALA A 105 11.05 -3.98 5.79
N LEU A 106 10.05 -3.27 6.32
CA LEU A 106 10.20 -1.91 6.84
C LEU A 106 11.20 -1.85 8.01
N MET A 107 11.11 -2.79 8.95
CA MET A 107 12.05 -2.88 10.08
C MET A 107 13.48 -3.19 9.63
N GLU A 108 13.67 -4.10 8.68
CA GLU A 108 14.98 -4.41 8.11
C GLU A 108 15.61 -3.20 7.41
N ALA A 109 14.79 -2.35 6.78
CA ALA A 109 15.22 -1.10 6.15
C ALA A 109 15.35 0.08 7.14
N GLY A 110 15.01 -0.10 8.43
CA GLY A 110 15.01 0.97 9.42
C GLY A 110 13.99 2.08 9.12
N MET A 111 12.86 1.73 8.50
CA MET A 111 11.81 2.65 8.10
C MET A 111 10.62 2.56 9.05
N HIS A 112 10.57 3.41 10.07
CA HIS A 112 9.41 3.51 10.94
C HIS A 112 8.45 4.61 10.47
N GLY A 113 7.14 4.36 10.61
CA GLY A 113 6.10 5.34 10.29
C GLY A 113 6.23 6.62 11.12
N SER A 114 6.66 6.49 12.39
CA SER A 114 6.87 7.63 13.30
C SER A 114 8.00 8.58 12.88
N ASP A 115 8.90 8.14 11.99
CA ASP A 115 10.00 8.96 11.49
C ASP A 115 9.58 9.82 10.28
N GLN A 116 8.36 9.65 9.77
CA GLN A 116 7.80 10.53 8.74
C GLN A 116 7.43 11.89 9.34
N ALA A 117 7.75 12.97 8.62
CA ALA A 117 7.43 14.33 9.08
C ALA A 117 5.92 14.63 9.12
N ALA A 118 5.12 13.98 8.28
CA ALA A 118 3.68 14.18 8.19
C ALA A 118 2.98 13.02 7.45
N GLY A 119 1.64 13.07 7.39
CA GLY A 119 0.85 12.19 6.56
C GLY A 119 0.33 10.94 7.28
N CYS A 120 -0.26 10.04 6.50
CA CYS A 120 -0.99 8.90 7.05
C CYS A 120 -0.08 7.86 7.69
N ALA A 121 1.13 7.66 7.18
CA ALA A 121 2.12 6.77 7.78
C ALA A 121 2.61 7.29 9.14
N ALA A 122 2.75 8.61 9.31
CA ALA A 122 3.07 9.23 10.61
C ALA A 122 1.97 8.97 11.67
N CYS A 123 0.71 9.06 11.26
CA CYS A 123 -0.42 8.79 12.16
C CYS A 123 -0.64 7.29 12.41
N GLY A 124 -0.50 6.45 11.39
CA GLY A 124 -0.62 4.99 11.45
C GLY A 124 -2.03 4.43 11.64
N ALA A 125 -3.02 5.25 12.03
CA ALA A 125 -4.32 4.79 12.54
C ALA A 125 -5.13 3.86 11.62
N CYS A 126 -4.96 3.96 10.30
CA CYS A 126 -5.70 3.13 9.35
C CYS A 126 -5.03 1.78 9.03
N SER A 127 -3.79 1.58 9.48
CA SER A 127 -2.99 0.38 9.25
C SER A 127 -2.73 -0.36 10.56
N VAL A 128 -2.42 -1.65 10.49
CA VAL A 128 -1.96 -2.45 11.64
C VAL A 128 -0.43 -2.52 11.73
N LEU A 129 0.30 -1.87 10.80
CA LEU A 129 1.78 -1.83 10.75
C LEU A 129 2.42 -1.40 12.07
N GLN A 130 1.87 -0.39 12.75
CA GLN A 130 2.41 0.09 14.04
C GLN A 130 2.34 -0.96 15.15
N SER A 131 1.36 -1.85 15.11
CA SER A 131 1.26 -2.96 16.08
C SER A 131 2.31 -4.06 15.81
N GLU A 132 2.85 -4.10 14.60
CA GLU A 132 3.91 -5.02 14.17
C GLU A 132 5.32 -4.40 14.29
N GLY A 133 5.45 -3.17 14.77
CA GLY A 133 6.73 -2.48 15.04
C GLY A 133 7.25 -1.57 13.92
N ALA A 134 6.49 -1.41 12.83
CA ALA A 134 6.82 -0.56 11.69
C ALA A 134 6.22 0.86 11.77
#